data_AF-A0A7C5WYC6-F1
#
_entry.id   AF-A0A7C5WYC6-F1
#
_cell.length_a   1.000
_cell.length_b   1.000
_cell.length_c   1.000
_cell.angle_alpha   90.00
_cell.angle_beta   90.00
_cell.angle_gamma   90.00
#
_symmetry.space_group_name_H-M   'P 1'
#
loop_
_entity.id
_entity.type
_entity.pdbx_description
1 polymer ?
#
loop_
_entity_poly.entity_id
_entity_poly.type
_entity_poly.pdbx_seq_one_letter_code
_entity_poly.pdbx_strand_id
1 'polypeptide(L)'
;MKTLPASARFKLDLMFEGVRYSEALGEAAEHAFPNFYPYRFRPGEDNPTGQPKVTIPYLMSLEDETLMRVKGNADSPWRVEGSEQAGYRLTSDADSERSYAIRFDPLPPWMKQETADGFPMAQAGVSLHGDMAVINIAPGCDYFLEKSEQGASMRCSFCAYGAPNERVSHYGQTSGQPGLPAETYQRMQETLALALQHGGISHIYLVAGSLTDWREEGERFIEI
;
A
#
# COMPACT_ATOMS: atom_id res chain seq x y z
N MET A 1 1.87 29.85 14.65
CA MET A 1 1.87 28.55 13.94
C MET A 1 2.10 28.84 12.46
N LYS A 2 3.13 28.28 11.82
CA LYS A 2 3.28 28.43 10.37
C LYS A 2 2.19 27.60 9.68
N THR A 3 1.49 28.20 8.75
CA THR A 3 0.47 27.56 7.92
C THR A 3 1.12 26.46 7.07
N LEU A 4 0.57 25.25 7.08
CA LEU A 4 1.05 24.15 6.22
C LEU A 4 0.96 24.55 4.72
N PRO A 5 1.91 24.11 3.87
CA PRO A 5 1.77 24.20 2.42
C PRO A 5 0.44 23.61 1.93
N ALA A 6 -0.09 24.14 0.83
CA ALA A 6 -1.42 23.77 0.34
C ALA A 6 -1.54 22.27 0.02
N SER A 7 -0.56 21.70 -0.68
CA SER A 7 -0.51 20.28 -1.01
C SER A 7 -0.36 19.38 0.22
N ALA A 8 0.43 19.80 1.21
CA ALA A 8 0.55 19.08 2.48
C ALA A 8 -0.77 19.05 3.25
N ARG A 9 -1.51 20.17 3.29
CA ARG A 9 -2.86 20.22 3.88
C ARG A 9 -3.82 19.31 3.11
N PHE A 10 -3.81 19.42 1.79
CA PHE A 10 -4.70 18.61 0.96
C PHE A 10 -4.45 17.12 1.12
N LYS A 11 -3.18 16.68 1.20
CA LYS A 11 -2.81 15.30 1.53
C LYS A 11 -3.41 14.83 2.86
N LEU A 12 -3.39 15.69 3.89
CA LEU A 12 -3.99 15.37 5.18
C LEU A 12 -5.51 15.19 5.06
N ASP A 13 -6.19 16.11 4.39
CA ASP A 13 -7.65 16.05 4.18
C ASP A 13 -8.02 14.76 3.44
N LEU A 14 -7.31 14.47 2.34
CA LEU A 14 -7.56 13.31 1.49
C LEU A 14 -7.27 11.98 2.20
N MET A 15 -6.34 11.93 3.15
CA MET A 15 -6.10 10.73 3.96
C MET A 15 -7.35 10.30 4.75
N PHE A 16 -8.15 11.26 5.19
CA PHE A 16 -9.40 11.01 5.90
C PHE A 16 -10.56 10.80 4.92
N GLU A 17 -10.72 11.72 3.97
CA GLU A 17 -11.83 11.74 3.01
C GLU A 17 -11.77 10.60 2.00
N GLY A 18 -10.58 10.19 1.57
CA GLY A 18 -10.38 9.18 0.53
C GLY A 18 -10.84 9.66 -0.85
N VAL A 19 -11.01 8.72 -1.78
CA VAL A 19 -11.45 8.94 -3.16
C VAL A 19 -12.59 7.97 -3.45
N ARG A 20 -13.70 8.49 -3.99
CA ARG A 20 -14.85 7.69 -4.40
C ARG A 20 -14.55 6.98 -5.72
N TYR A 21 -15.13 5.80 -5.89
CA TYR A 21 -15.01 5.10 -7.16
C TYR A 21 -15.55 5.95 -8.32
N SER A 22 -14.85 5.85 -9.46
CA SER A 22 -15.20 6.40 -10.75
C SER A 22 -14.61 5.46 -11.80
N GLU A 23 -15.21 5.42 -13.00
CA GLU A 23 -14.69 4.58 -14.09
C GLU A 23 -13.23 4.93 -14.41
N ALA A 24 -12.88 6.22 -14.46
CA ALA A 24 -11.52 6.70 -14.67
C ALA A 24 -10.52 6.19 -13.61
N LEU A 25 -10.93 6.10 -12.33
CA LEU A 25 -10.10 5.49 -11.28
C LEU A 25 -9.90 3.98 -11.51
N GLY A 26 -10.94 3.29 -11.98
CA GLY A 26 -10.88 1.88 -12.33
C GLY A 26 -9.95 1.62 -13.52
N GLU A 27 -10.11 2.37 -14.61
CA GLU A 27 -9.28 2.30 -15.82
C GLU A 27 -7.81 2.61 -15.54
N ALA A 28 -7.54 3.56 -14.65
CA ALA A 28 -6.17 3.87 -14.23
C ALA A 28 -5.42 2.67 -13.62
N ALA A 29 -6.14 1.72 -13.03
CA ALA A 29 -5.55 0.51 -12.46
C ALA A 29 -4.91 -0.43 -13.50
N GLU A 30 -5.21 -0.24 -14.80
CA GLU A 30 -4.66 -1.08 -15.88
C GLU A 30 -3.17 -0.78 -16.16
N HIS A 31 -2.72 0.44 -15.87
CA HIS A 31 -1.33 0.89 -16.09
C HIS A 31 -0.63 1.39 -14.82
N ALA A 32 -1.38 1.73 -13.78
CA ALA A 32 -0.81 2.20 -12.52
C ALA A 32 -0.36 1.05 -11.59
N PHE A 33 0.53 1.39 -10.66
CA PHE A 33 0.92 0.51 -9.56
C PHE A 33 -0.33 0.11 -8.75
N PRO A 34 -0.62 -1.19 -8.58
CA PRO A 34 -1.89 -1.63 -8.02
C PRO A 34 -1.92 -1.48 -6.50
N ASN A 35 -3.08 -1.08 -5.97
CA ASN A 35 -3.28 -0.96 -4.54
C ASN A 35 -3.45 -2.33 -3.88
N PHE A 36 -2.72 -2.58 -2.79
CA PHE A 36 -2.90 -3.75 -1.93
C PHE A 36 -4.30 -3.81 -1.28
N TYR A 37 -4.93 -2.65 -1.09
CA TYR A 37 -6.30 -2.54 -0.60
C TYR A 37 -7.21 -2.16 -1.78
N PRO A 38 -7.96 -3.12 -2.36
CA PRO A 38 -8.90 -2.81 -3.43
C PRO A 38 -10.02 -1.91 -2.92
N TYR A 39 -10.65 -1.18 -3.83
CA TYR A 39 -11.92 -0.52 -3.55
C TYR A 39 -12.97 -1.59 -3.24
N ARG A 40 -13.76 -1.40 -2.19
CA ARG A 40 -14.83 -2.31 -1.79
C ARG A 40 -16.14 -1.56 -1.81
N PHE A 41 -17.04 -1.96 -2.70
CA PHE A 41 -18.35 -1.37 -2.80
C PHE A 41 -19.17 -1.73 -1.56
N ARG A 42 -19.86 -0.74 -1.00
CA ARG A 42 -20.80 -0.94 0.11
C ARG A 42 -22.15 -1.42 -0.45
N PRO A 43 -22.97 -2.13 0.35
CA PRO A 43 -24.34 -2.44 -0.03
C PRO A 43 -25.12 -1.16 -0.39
N GLY A 44 -25.71 -1.12 -1.58
CA GLY A 44 -26.50 0.02 -2.07
C GLY A 44 -25.69 1.16 -2.69
N GLU A 45 -24.35 1.06 -2.71
CA GLU A 45 -23.50 1.96 -3.49
C GLU A 45 -23.68 1.67 -4.99
N ASP A 46 -23.63 2.72 -5.82
CA ASP A 46 -23.57 2.54 -7.26
C ASP A 46 -22.30 1.76 -7.64
N ASN A 47 -22.48 0.68 -8.40
CA ASN A 47 -21.41 -0.26 -8.74
C ASN A 47 -21.49 -0.62 -10.22
N PRO A 48 -20.91 0.23 -11.09
CA PRO A 48 -20.93 0.00 -12.54
C PRO A 48 -20.15 -1.26 -12.95
N THR A 49 -19.27 -1.76 -12.07
CA THR A 49 -18.41 -2.92 -12.34
C THR A 49 -19.13 -4.25 -12.13
N GLY A 50 -20.22 -4.25 -11.35
CA GLY A 50 -20.92 -5.46 -10.90
C GLY A 50 -20.12 -6.36 -9.94
N GLN A 51 -18.87 -6.01 -9.60
CA GLN A 51 -18.00 -6.79 -8.72
C GLN A 51 -18.00 -6.22 -7.30
N PRO A 52 -17.94 -7.05 -6.24
CA PRO A 52 -17.96 -6.57 -4.86
C PRO A 52 -16.71 -5.75 -4.47
N LYS A 53 -15.62 -5.89 -5.25
CA LYS A 53 -14.36 -5.18 -5.06
C LYS A 53 -13.66 -5.03 -6.41
N VAL A 54 -12.88 -3.97 -6.56
CA VAL A 54 -12.05 -3.72 -7.75
C VAL A 54 -10.68 -3.16 -7.37
N THR A 55 -9.67 -3.50 -8.18
CA THR A 55 -8.34 -2.91 -8.05
C THR A 55 -8.41 -1.44 -8.42
N ILE A 56 -7.68 -0.61 -7.67
CA ILE A 56 -7.48 0.81 -7.93
C ILE A 56 -5.97 1.10 -7.89
N PRO A 57 -5.51 2.23 -8.44
CA PRO A 57 -4.13 2.68 -8.26
C PRO A 57 -3.74 2.81 -6.79
N TYR A 58 -2.47 2.60 -6.49
CA TYR A 58 -1.92 2.67 -5.14
C TYR A 58 -1.54 4.10 -4.73
N LEU A 59 -0.87 4.80 -5.63
CA LEU A 59 -0.26 6.10 -5.40
C LEU A 59 -0.60 7.05 -6.53
N MET A 60 -0.75 8.31 -6.16
CA MET A 60 -0.81 9.42 -7.10
C MET A 60 0.03 10.58 -6.62
N SER A 61 0.53 11.40 -7.53
CA SER A 61 1.26 12.63 -7.27
C SER A 61 0.50 13.83 -7.80
N LEU A 62 0.63 14.96 -7.12
CA LEU A 62 0.27 16.28 -7.65
C LEU A 62 1.39 16.82 -8.54
N GLU A 63 1.15 17.97 -9.19
CA GLU A 63 2.16 18.69 -9.99
C GLU A 63 3.42 19.07 -9.20
N ASP A 64 3.29 19.30 -7.88
CA ASP A 64 4.43 19.61 -7.01
C ASP A 64 5.13 18.35 -6.45
N GLU A 65 4.86 17.18 -7.04
CA GLU A 65 5.37 15.87 -6.64
C GLU A 65 4.93 15.40 -5.25
N THR A 66 3.94 16.06 -4.64
CA THR A 66 3.34 15.58 -3.39
C THR A 66 2.65 14.24 -3.62
N LEU A 67 3.30 13.16 -3.15
CA LEU A 67 2.80 11.80 -3.25
C LEU A 67 1.68 11.52 -2.24
N MET A 68 0.62 10.87 -2.68
CA MET A 68 -0.55 10.51 -1.88
C MET A 68 -0.94 9.06 -2.13
N ARG A 69 -1.29 8.35 -1.05
CA ARG A 69 -1.88 7.01 -1.16
C ARG A 69 -3.36 7.14 -1.53
N VAL A 70 -3.79 6.38 -2.51
CA VAL A 70 -5.20 6.30 -2.87
C VAL A 70 -5.91 5.40 -1.86
N LYS A 71 -6.99 5.91 -1.26
CA LYS A 71 -7.84 5.20 -0.32
C LYS A 71 -9.28 5.29 -0.83
N GLY A 72 -9.88 4.14 -1.14
CA GLY A 72 -11.29 4.10 -1.55
C GLY A 72 -12.23 4.53 -0.43
N ASN A 73 -13.18 5.41 -0.74
CA ASN A 73 -14.27 5.78 0.16
C ASN A 73 -15.53 6.20 -0.60
N ALA A 74 -16.63 5.45 -0.43
CA ALA A 74 -17.93 5.71 -1.06
C ALA A 74 -18.49 7.10 -0.77
N ASP A 75 -18.24 7.64 0.43
CA ASP A 75 -18.76 8.95 0.84
C ASP A 75 -17.84 10.11 0.46
N SER A 76 -16.71 9.83 -0.21
CA SER A 76 -15.76 10.88 -0.55
C SER A 76 -16.40 11.87 -1.54
N PRO A 77 -16.19 13.18 -1.35
CA PRO A 77 -16.54 14.17 -2.36
C PRO A 77 -15.56 14.17 -3.53
N TRP A 78 -14.43 13.45 -3.44
CA TRP A 78 -13.40 13.44 -4.48
C TRP A 78 -13.58 12.26 -5.43
N ARG A 79 -13.51 12.53 -6.72
CA ARG A 79 -13.51 11.53 -7.78
C ARG A 79 -12.41 11.81 -8.79
N VAL A 80 -11.99 10.76 -9.49
CA VAL A 80 -11.03 10.88 -10.59
C VAL A 80 -11.78 11.08 -11.89
N GLU A 81 -11.24 11.93 -12.75
CA GLU A 81 -11.73 12.19 -14.10
C GLU A 81 -10.56 12.15 -15.09
N GLY A 82 -10.87 11.98 -16.37
CA GLY A 82 -9.89 11.94 -17.45
C GLY A 82 -9.43 10.53 -17.79
N SER A 83 -8.30 10.42 -18.46
CA SER A 83 -7.72 9.17 -18.96
C SER A 83 -6.20 9.28 -19.06
N GLU A 84 -5.51 8.17 -19.35
CA GLU A 84 -4.06 8.18 -19.57
C GLU A 84 -3.65 9.14 -20.70
N GLN A 85 -4.42 9.19 -21.80
CA GLN A 85 -4.08 10.05 -22.94
C GLN A 85 -4.41 11.53 -22.68
N ALA A 86 -5.50 11.82 -21.96
CA ALA A 86 -5.94 13.19 -21.69
C ALA A 86 -5.30 13.80 -20.42
N GLY A 87 -4.72 12.95 -19.56
CA GLY A 87 -4.33 13.30 -18.21
C GLY A 87 -5.47 13.11 -17.21
N TYR A 88 -5.10 12.80 -15.97
CA TYR A 88 -6.03 12.60 -14.87
C TYR A 88 -6.18 13.84 -14.00
N ARG A 89 -7.39 14.03 -13.47
CA ARG A 89 -7.68 15.07 -12.47
C ARG A 89 -8.45 14.49 -11.29
N LEU A 90 -8.19 15.04 -10.11
CA LEU A 90 -8.97 14.77 -8.91
C LEU A 90 -9.87 15.98 -8.65
N THR A 91 -11.18 15.80 -8.77
CA THR A 91 -12.18 16.88 -8.70
C THR A 91 -13.11 16.65 -7.51
N SER A 92 -13.51 17.73 -6.83
CA SER A 92 -14.50 17.69 -5.75
C SER A 92 -15.92 17.90 -6.27
N ASP A 93 -16.86 17.09 -5.82
CA ASP A 93 -18.31 17.28 -5.99
C ASP A 93 -18.82 18.48 -5.19
N ALA A 94 -18.21 18.76 -4.03
CA ALA A 94 -18.64 19.83 -3.13
C ALA A 94 -18.23 21.21 -3.66
N ASP A 95 -17.17 21.28 -4.46
CA ASP A 95 -16.64 22.49 -5.08
C ASP A 95 -15.91 22.13 -6.38
N SER A 96 -16.58 22.31 -7.52
CA SER A 96 -16.01 21.97 -8.83
C SER A 96 -14.79 22.82 -9.20
N GLU A 97 -14.56 23.96 -8.55
CA GLU A 97 -13.34 24.75 -8.75
C GLU A 97 -12.12 24.09 -8.09
N ARG A 98 -12.34 23.22 -7.10
CA ARG A 98 -11.29 22.39 -6.51
C ARG A 98 -11.05 21.17 -7.37
N SER A 99 -10.12 21.33 -8.31
CA SER A 99 -9.66 20.25 -9.17
C SER A 99 -8.14 20.31 -9.37
N TYR A 100 -7.48 19.18 -9.14
CA TYR A 100 -6.02 19.06 -9.17
C TYR A 100 -5.60 18.11 -10.29
N ALA A 101 -4.62 18.50 -11.10
CA ALA A 101 -3.96 17.55 -11.98
C ALA A 101 -3.22 16.50 -11.12
N ILE A 102 -3.40 15.23 -11.49
CA ILE A 102 -2.76 14.11 -10.81
C ILE A 102 -2.10 13.19 -11.82
N ARG A 103 -1.08 12.46 -11.37
CA ARG A 103 -0.50 11.33 -12.09
C ARG A 103 -0.47 10.12 -11.18
N PHE A 104 -0.80 8.95 -11.71
CA PHE A 104 -0.60 7.70 -10.98
C PHE A 104 0.82 7.20 -11.17
N ASP A 105 1.39 6.60 -10.13
CA ASP A 105 2.70 5.94 -10.26
C ASP A 105 2.54 4.75 -11.22
N PRO A 106 3.40 4.62 -12.24
CA PRO A 106 3.28 3.55 -13.22
C PRO A 106 3.62 2.20 -12.60
N LEU A 107 3.02 1.12 -13.12
CA LEU A 107 3.39 -0.24 -12.77
C LEU A 107 4.80 -0.55 -13.30
N PRO A 108 5.83 -0.73 -12.44
CA PRO A 108 7.17 -0.96 -12.91
C PRO A 108 7.29 -2.35 -13.55
N PRO A 109 8.08 -2.52 -14.63
CA PRO A 109 8.18 -3.78 -15.36
C PRO A 109 8.60 -4.98 -14.50
N TRP A 110 9.42 -4.77 -13.47
CA TRP A 110 9.89 -5.85 -12.58
C TRP A 110 8.75 -6.52 -11.80
N MET A 111 7.64 -5.83 -11.52
CA MET A 111 6.50 -6.45 -10.82
C MET A 111 5.82 -7.54 -11.62
N LYS A 112 5.98 -7.55 -12.95
CA LYS A 112 5.45 -8.59 -13.84
C LYS A 112 6.41 -9.77 -14.01
N GLN A 113 7.59 -9.73 -13.36
CA GLN A 113 8.62 -10.74 -13.47
C GLN A 113 8.54 -11.74 -12.30
N GLU A 114 9.29 -12.83 -12.46
CA GLU A 114 9.47 -13.88 -11.47
C GLU A 114 10.93 -13.89 -11.03
N THR A 115 11.15 -14.26 -9.77
CA THR A 115 12.48 -14.55 -9.22
C THR A 115 13.05 -15.84 -9.83
N ALA A 116 14.32 -16.14 -9.56
CA ALA A 116 15.03 -17.25 -10.19
C ALA A 116 14.38 -18.63 -9.95
N ASP A 117 13.61 -18.78 -8.87
CA ASP A 117 12.86 -20.00 -8.54
C ASP A 117 11.41 -20.01 -9.08
N GLY A 118 11.02 -19.00 -9.86
CA GLY A 118 9.68 -18.86 -10.43
C GLY A 118 8.68 -18.14 -9.51
N PHE A 119 9.10 -17.62 -8.36
CA PHE A 119 8.19 -16.91 -7.46
C PHE A 119 7.86 -15.49 -7.97
N PRO A 120 6.57 -15.05 -7.99
CA PRO A 120 6.19 -13.73 -8.48
C PRO A 120 6.80 -12.58 -7.67
N MET A 121 7.52 -11.66 -8.33
CA MET A 121 8.19 -10.54 -7.64
C MET A 121 7.21 -9.58 -6.95
N ALA A 122 5.99 -9.44 -7.48
CA ALA A 122 4.93 -8.65 -6.85
C ALA A 122 4.51 -9.17 -5.45
N GLN A 123 4.89 -10.40 -5.10
CA GLN A 123 4.61 -11.05 -3.82
C GLN A 123 5.87 -11.19 -2.95
N ALA A 124 7.02 -10.70 -3.41
CA ALA A 124 8.31 -10.90 -2.74
C ALA A 124 8.60 -9.81 -1.69
N GLY A 125 7.60 -9.08 -1.20
CA GLY A 125 7.76 -8.16 -0.06
C GLY A 125 8.40 -6.81 -0.35
N VAL A 126 8.59 -6.47 -1.62
CA VAL A 126 9.12 -5.17 -2.04
C VAL A 126 8.00 -4.36 -2.68
N SER A 127 7.82 -3.12 -2.22
CA SER A 127 6.88 -2.15 -2.80
C SER A 127 7.53 -0.78 -2.91
N LEU A 128 6.97 0.10 -3.74
CA LEU A 128 7.51 1.45 -3.98
C LEU A 128 6.54 2.52 -3.48
N HIS A 129 7.11 3.55 -2.87
CA HIS A 129 6.44 4.75 -2.39
C HIS A 129 7.21 5.96 -2.91
N GLY A 130 7.08 6.25 -4.21
CA GLY A 130 7.93 7.24 -4.88
C GLY A 130 9.39 6.80 -4.86
N ASP A 131 10.25 7.60 -4.24
CA ASP A 131 11.69 7.33 -4.11
C ASP A 131 12.06 6.38 -2.97
N MET A 132 11.07 5.82 -2.27
CA MET A 132 11.25 4.91 -1.15
C MET A 132 10.87 3.49 -1.54
N ALA A 133 11.83 2.57 -1.44
CA ALA A 133 11.54 1.13 -1.42
C ALA A 133 11.10 0.72 -0.01
N VAL A 134 9.91 0.14 0.10
CA VAL A 134 9.38 -0.43 1.34
C VAL A 134 9.53 -1.94 1.28
N ILE A 135 10.38 -2.47 2.16
CA ILE A 135 10.63 -3.90 2.31
C ILE A 135 9.86 -4.39 3.52
N ASN A 136 8.83 -5.21 3.26
CA ASN A 136 8.05 -5.83 4.30
C ASN A 136 8.62 -7.21 4.63
N ILE A 137 9.49 -7.26 5.63
CA ILE A 137 10.13 -8.50 6.05
C ILE A 137 9.22 -9.37 6.89
N ALA A 138 8.13 -8.83 7.48
CA ALA A 138 7.18 -9.64 8.22
C ALA A 138 5.74 -9.10 8.22
N PRO A 139 4.90 -9.48 7.24
CA PRO A 139 3.55 -8.96 7.12
C PRO A 139 2.55 -9.65 8.07
N GLY A 140 2.73 -9.48 9.38
CA GLY A 140 1.72 -9.78 10.39
C GLY A 140 2.24 -9.50 11.80
N CYS A 141 1.37 -9.00 12.69
CA CYS A 141 1.74 -8.64 14.06
C CYS A 141 1.01 -9.53 15.08
N ASP A 142 1.75 -10.23 15.93
CA ASP A 142 1.20 -11.21 16.87
C ASP A 142 0.33 -10.55 17.95
N TYR A 143 0.57 -9.27 18.25
CA TYR A 143 -0.32 -8.48 19.11
C TYR A 143 -1.78 -8.44 18.64
N PHE A 144 -2.07 -8.72 17.36
CA PHE A 144 -3.45 -8.84 16.88
C PHE A 144 -4.13 -10.15 17.27
N LEU A 145 -3.35 -11.18 17.57
CA LEU A 145 -3.83 -12.52 17.94
C LEU A 145 -3.82 -12.72 19.46
N GLU A 146 -2.93 -12.03 20.16
CA GLU A 146 -2.66 -12.26 21.57
C GLU A 146 -3.56 -11.48 22.54
N LYS A 147 -3.68 -12.05 23.74
CA LYS A 147 -4.35 -11.46 24.91
C LYS A 147 -3.37 -11.40 26.08
N SER A 148 -3.50 -10.36 26.91
CA SER A 148 -2.76 -10.26 28.16
C SER A 148 -3.16 -11.37 29.13
N GLU A 149 -2.40 -11.53 30.21
CA GLU A 149 -2.73 -12.47 31.30
C GLU A 149 -4.14 -12.25 31.89
N GLN A 150 -4.67 -11.03 31.79
CA GLN A 150 -6.00 -10.65 32.25
C GLN A 150 -7.09 -10.84 31.17
N GLY A 151 -6.73 -11.41 30.01
CA GLY A 151 -7.63 -11.68 28.89
C GLY A 151 -7.94 -10.47 27.99
N ALA A 152 -7.30 -9.32 28.22
CA ALA A 152 -7.49 -8.14 27.38
C ALA A 152 -6.73 -8.27 26.06
N SER A 153 -7.31 -7.84 24.94
CA SER A 153 -6.59 -7.83 23.66
C SER A 153 -5.33 -6.97 23.74
N MET A 154 -4.23 -7.47 23.21
CA MET A 154 -2.96 -6.73 23.15
C MET A 154 -2.85 -5.85 21.90
N ARG A 155 -3.84 -5.88 21.00
CA ARG A 155 -3.85 -5.11 19.77
C ARG A 155 -3.77 -3.61 20.07
N CYS A 156 -2.79 -2.92 19.48
CA CYS A 156 -2.75 -1.46 19.50
C CYS A 156 -4.01 -0.89 18.82
N SER A 157 -4.75 -0.04 19.53
CA SER A 157 -6.01 0.55 19.07
C SER A 157 -5.89 1.39 17.79
N PHE A 158 -4.70 1.95 17.55
CA PHE A 158 -4.38 2.77 16.38
C PHE A 158 -3.80 1.96 15.20
N CYS A 159 -3.44 0.69 15.40
CA CYS A 159 -2.69 -0.05 14.40
C CYS A 159 -3.58 -0.60 13.28
N ALA A 160 -3.15 -0.36 12.04
CA ALA A 160 -3.78 -0.85 10.82
C ALA A 160 -2.96 -1.93 10.09
N TYR A 161 -1.88 -2.44 10.71
CA TYR A 161 -1.00 -3.44 10.11
C TYR A 161 -1.72 -4.77 9.88
N GLY A 162 -2.37 -5.29 10.94
CA GLY A 162 -3.21 -6.48 10.87
C GLY A 162 -2.55 -7.75 11.41
N ALA A 163 -3.37 -8.78 11.59
CA ALA A 163 -2.92 -10.13 11.90
C ALA A 163 -2.32 -10.81 10.66
N PRO A 164 -1.37 -11.75 10.85
CA PRO A 164 -1.01 -12.72 9.81
C PRO A 164 -2.28 -13.38 9.25
N ASN A 165 -2.39 -13.49 7.93
CA ASN A 165 -3.55 -14.07 7.25
C ASN A 165 -3.15 -14.71 5.91
N GLU A 166 -4.10 -15.33 5.21
CA GLU A 166 -3.81 -16.06 3.96
C GLU A 166 -3.16 -15.18 2.87
N ARG A 167 -3.40 -13.87 2.86
CA ARG A 167 -2.80 -12.96 1.85
C ARG A 167 -1.29 -12.80 2.01
N VAL A 168 -0.76 -13.21 3.14
CA VAL A 168 0.66 -13.06 3.50
C VAL A 168 1.32 -14.42 3.75
N SER A 169 0.60 -15.52 3.46
CA SER A 169 1.12 -16.88 3.64
C SER A 169 2.33 -17.17 2.75
N HIS A 170 2.40 -16.53 1.58
CA HIS A 170 3.48 -16.68 0.61
C HIS A 170 4.84 -16.16 1.09
N TYR A 171 4.88 -15.39 2.19
CA TYR A 171 6.12 -15.02 2.86
C TYR A 171 6.74 -16.17 3.66
N GLY A 172 6.02 -17.29 3.80
CA GLY A 172 6.46 -18.46 4.57
C GLY A 172 6.56 -18.18 6.08
N GLN A 173 5.88 -17.13 6.55
CA GLN A 173 5.92 -16.73 7.96
C GLN A 173 4.84 -17.40 8.78
N THR A 174 5.25 -17.82 9.97
CA THR A 174 4.38 -18.45 10.96
C THR A 174 4.34 -17.57 12.21
N SER A 175 3.13 -17.35 12.76
CA SER A 175 2.96 -16.64 14.03
C SER A 175 3.73 -17.35 15.16
N GLY A 176 4.38 -16.58 16.04
CA GLY A 176 5.25 -17.13 17.09
C GLY A 176 6.54 -17.80 16.60
N GLN A 177 6.93 -17.64 15.32
CA GLN A 177 8.25 -18.05 14.85
C GLN A 177 9.13 -16.82 14.55
N PRO A 178 10.33 -16.73 15.18
CA PRO A 178 11.33 -15.75 14.79
C PRO A 178 11.92 -16.08 13.41
N GLY A 179 12.48 -15.07 12.76
CA GLY A 179 13.20 -15.22 11.49
C GLY A 179 12.35 -15.16 10.22
N LEU A 180 13.06 -15.10 9.09
CA LEU A 180 12.53 -15.11 7.74
C LEU A 180 13.09 -16.35 7.03
N PRO A 181 12.27 -17.18 6.35
CA PRO A 181 12.79 -18.30 5.57
C PRO A 181 13.86 -17.82 4.57
N ALA A 182 14.96 -18.56 4.44
CA ALA A 182 16.09 -18.18 3.57
C ALA A 182 15.64 -17.94 2.11
N GLU A 183 14.70 -18.74 1.61
CA GLU A 183 14.11 -18.54 0.28
C GLU A 183 13.39 -17.18 0.17
N THR A 184 12.61 -16.81 1.19
CA THR A 184 11.91 -15.51 1.21
C THR A 184 12.91 -14.35 1.21
N TYR A 185 14.00 -14.48 1.98
CA TYR A 185 15.07 -13.48 1.99
C TYR A 185 15.75 -13.37 0.62
N GLN A 186 16.08 -14.48 -0.02
CA GLN A 186 16.68 -14.48 -1.36
C GLN A 186 15.74 -13.84 -2.40
N ARG A 187 14.45 -14.18 -2.39
CA ARG A 187 13.43 -13.57 -3.28
C ARG A 187 13.33 -12.05 -3.07
N MET A 188 13.40 -11.59 -1.82
CA MET A 188 13.46 -10.16 -1.49
C MET A 188 14.71 -9.50 -2.06
N GLN A 189 15.88 -10.12 -1.92
CA GLN A 189 17.15 -9.60 -2.44
C GLN A 189 17.12 -9.47 -3.98
N GLU A 190 16.66 -10.51 -4.67
CA GLU A 190 16.53 -10.51 -6.14
C GLU A 190 15.56 -9.41 -6.61
N THR A 191 14.41 -9.30 -5.94
CA THR A 191 13.40 -8.28 -6.28
C THR A 191 13.91 -6.87 -6.02
N LEU A 192 14.55 -6.63 -4.87
CA LEU A 192 15.12 -5.34 -4.53
C LEU A 192 16.23 -4.95 -5.51
N ALA A 193 17.09 -5.89 -5.92
CA ALA A 193 18.15 -5.63 -6.89
C ALA A 193 17.58 -5.11 -8.22
N LEU A 194 16.50 -5.71 -8.72
CA LEU A 194 15.83 -5.24 -9.93
C LEU A 194 15.10 -3.90 -9.73
N ALA A 195 14.45 -3.71 -8.58
CA ALA A 195 13.82 -2.43 -8.25
C ALA A 195 14.85 -1.29 -8.22
N LEU A 196 16.04 -1.53 -7.65
CA LEU A 196 17.15 -0.57 -7.61
C LEU A 196 17.73 -0.28 -9.00
N GLN A 197 17.83 -1.29 -9.88
CA GLN A 197 18.27 -1.10 -11.27
C GLN A 197 17.32 -0.21 -12.08
N HIS A 198 16.02 -0.23 -11.76
CA HIS A 198 15.04 0.65 -12.37
C HIS A 198 15.26 2.14 -11.98
N GLY A 199 16.02 2.39 -10.92
CA GLY A 199 16.40 3.73 -10.48
C GLY A 199 15.29 4.47 -9.72
N GLY A 200 15.60 5.68 -9.29
CA GLY A 200 14.66 6.56 -8.57
C GLY A 200 14.53 6.28 -7.07
N ILE A 201 15.10 5.18 -6.57
CA ILE A 201 15.08 4.85 -5.14
C ILE A 201 16.24 5.56 -4.42
N SER A 202 15.92 6.42 -3.46
CA SER A 202 16.87 7.09 -2.57
C SER A 202 16.76 6.62 -1.12
N HIS A 203 15.65 5.96 -0.76
CA HIS A 203 15.36 5.53 0.60
C HIS A 203 14.95 4.06 0.64
N ILE A 204 15.43 3.32 1.65
CA ILE A 204 14.96 1.96 1.95
C ILE A 204 14.33 2.00 3.33
N TYR A 205 13.07 1.58 3.41
CA TYR A 205 12.32 1.49 4.65
C TYR A 205 11.99 0.04 4.95
N LEU A 206 12.47 -0.45 6.10
CA LEU A 206 12.16 -1.78 6.59
C LEU A 206 10.91 -1.71 7.46
N VAL A 207 9.93 -2.55 7.17
CA VAL A 207 8.71 -2.67 7.96
C VAL A 207 8.43 -4.13 8.30
N ALA A 208 7.94 -4.35 9.51
CA ALA A 208 7.57 -5.67 10.01
C ALA A 208 6.46 -5.52 11.06
N GLY A 209 5.71 -6.59 11.29
CA GLY A 209 4.88 -6.72 12.48
C GLY A 209 5.72 -7.22 13.65
N SER A 210 5.24 -6.94 14.86
CA SER A 210 5.93 -7.28 16.11
C SER A 210 5.57 -8.68 16.62
N LEU A 211 6.53 -9.29 17.30
CA LEU A 211 6.34 -10.46 18.15
C LEU A 211 6.06 -9.99 19.59
N THR A 212 5.32 -10.78 20.36
CA THR A 212 5.03 -10.43 21.76
C THR A 212 6.21 -10.70 22.70
N ASP A 213 7.17 -11.55 22.29
CA ASP A 213 8.47 -11.70 22.96
C ASP A 213 9.51 -10.77 22.33
N TRP A 214 10.09 -9.88 23.14
CA TRP A 214 11.07 -8.89 22.70
C TRP A 214 12.43 -9.48 22.30
N ARG A 215 12.77 -10.68 22.77
CA ARG A 215 14.00 -11.39 22.37
C ARG A 215 13.83 -11.98 20.98
N GLU A 216 12.71 -12.65 20.74
CA GLU A 216 12.37 -13.17 19.41
C GLU A 216 12.21 -12.03 18.39
N GLU A 217 11.64 -10.89 18.82
CA GLU A 217 11.61 -9.67 17.99
C GLU A 217 13.04 -9.19 17.68
N GLY A 218 13.95 -9.20 18.66
CA GLY A 218 15.36 -8.89 18.47
C GLY A 218 16.05 -9.85 17.47
N GLU A 219 15.86 -11.16 17.62
CA GLU A 219 16.41 -12.18 16.71
C GLU A 219 15.97 -11.95 15.27
N ARG A 220 14.70 -11.60 15.05
CA ARG A 220 14.15 -11.29 13.71
C ARG A 220 14.91 -10.18 12.98
N PHE A 221 15.48 -9.20 13.68
CA PHE A 221 16.21 -8.09 13.06
C PHE A 221 17.74 -8.21 13.14
N ILE A 222 18.26 -9.03 14.05
CA ILE A 222 19.70 -9.18 14.30
C ILE A 222 20.28 -10.40 13.56
N GLU A 223 19.47 -11.39 13.17
CA GLU A 223 19.91 -12.57 12.41
C GLU A 223 20.13 -12.33 10.89
N ILE A 224 20.16 -11.07 10.44
CA ILE A 224 20.54 -10.70 9.06
C ILE A 224 22.02 -10.32 8.98
#